data_AF-A0A3M1TT50-F1
#
_entry.id   AF-A0A3M1TT50-F1
#
_cell.length_a   1.000
_cell.length_b   1.000
_cell.length_c   1.000
_cell.angle_alpha   90.00
_cell.angle_beta   90.00
_cell.angle_gamma   90.00
#
_symmetry.space_group_name_H-M   'P 1'
#
loop_
_entity.id
_entity.type
_entity.pdbx_description
1 polymer ?
#
loop_
_entity_poly.entity_id
_entity_poly.type
_entity_poly.pdbx_seq_one_letter_code
_entity_poly.pdbx_strand_id
1 'polypeptide(L)'
;VPTATAAERRAPPETSPEAAGRPTSPPHTLRGRLAAYLARAPAESLRFDTAIALYQGAKAGAPESDPGERAWIAVAMRRALAEATKDEDHPHLRLLGRPVAVTRRQVQGFSPPDAGGGAPSPRVNVNRVVTEALYCDRFGLRPATLAYVTGPMRDAGGYHSCHGLWALTLARDRGCPSQAAFAAAAAPLRAEIQAALAAAGPPATLADLDLFAERQLMLLLAGEPPPADLAARLTPAADRLVLRRPHTPLSVHAAALLFWLLSEAAAAPGAP
;
A
#
# COMPACT_ATOMS: atom_id res chain seq x y z
N VAL A 1 7.07 -28.35 61.50
CA VAL A 1 5.82 -27.62 61.16
C VAL A 1 6.19 -26.58 60.11
N PRO A 2 5.72 -26.70 58.85
CA PRO A 2 6.11 -25.81 57.77
C PRO A 2 5.29 -24.52 57.82
N THR A 3 5.95 -23.36 57.71
CA THR A 3 5.31 -22.05 57.65
C THR A 3 5.12 -21.65 56.19
N ALA A 4 3.91 -21.16 55.90
CA ALA A 4 3.33 -21.00 54.57
C ALA A 4 4.09 -20.01 53.67
N THR A 5 3.99 -20.34 52.38
CA THR A 5 4.46 -19.59 51.21
C THR A 5 3.85 -18.19 51.14
N ALA A 6 4.71 -17.20 50.90
CA ALA A 6 4.30 -15.86 50.51
C ALA A 6 3.58 -15.95 49.16
N ALA A 7 2.27 -15.70 49.18
CA ALA A 7 1.49 -15.48 47.98
C ALA A 7 1.98 -14.17 47.33
N GLU A 8 2.80 -14.30 46.29
CA GLU A 8 3.01 -13.24 45.30
C GLU A 8 1.65 -12.83 44.75
N ARG A 9 1.15 -11.69 45.23
CA ARG A 9 0.06 -10.97 44.59
C ARG A 9 0.59 -10.52 43.22
N ARG A 10 0.37 -11.34 42.20
CA ARG A 10 0.47 -10.88 40.81
C ARG A 10 -0.45 -9.68 40.67
N ALA A 11 0.15 -8.51 40.45
CA ALA A 11 -0.59 -7.35 39.99
C ALA A 11 -1.41 -7.77 38.75
N PRO A 12 -2.67 -7.31 38.62
CA PRO A 12 -3.43 -7.55 37.40
C PRO A 12 -2.60 -7.05 36.22
N PRO A 13 -2.56 -7.80 35.09
CA PRO A 13 -1.81 -7.35 33.92
C PRO A 13 -2.31 -5.95 33.58
N GLU A 14 -1.38 -4.99 33.55
CA GLU A 14 -1.66 -3.64 33.07
C GLU A 14 -2.38 -3.78 31.73
N THR A 15 -3.63 -3.33 31.70
CA THR A 15 -4.39 -3.27 30.46
C THR A 15 -3.68 -2.27 29.57
N SER A 16 -2.92 -2.78 28.60
CA SER A 16 -2.20 -1.94 27.64
C SER A 16 -3.17 -0.88 27.09
N PRO A 17 -2.77 0.40 27.00
CA PRO A 17 -3.56 1.46 26.37
C PRO A 17 -4.08 1.08 24.97
N GLU A 18 -3.46 0.10 24.30
CA GLU A 18 -3.94 -0.48 23.02
C GLU A 18 -5.28 -1.23 23.11
N ALA A 19 -5.71 -1.66 24.29
CA ALA A 19 -6.98 -2.38 24.48
C ALA A 19 -8.19 -1.43 24.58
N ALA A 20 -7.98 -0.20 25.07
CA ALA A 20 -9.05 0.73 25.43
C ALA A 20 -9.83 1.37 24.26
N GLY A 21 -9.53 1.00 23.01
CA GLY A 21 -10.20 1.55 21.82
C GLY A 21 -10.57 0.52 20.76
N ARG A 22 -10.52 -0.78 21.08
CA ARG A 22 -10.87 -1.85 20.12
C ARG A 22 -12.37 -2.13 20.17
N PRO A 23 -13.05 -2.24 19.01
CA PRO A 23 -14.45 -2.64 18.98
C PRO A 23 -14.65 -4.04 19.58
N THR A 24 -15.75 -4.23 20.31
CA THR A 24 -16.09 -5.51 20.96
C THR A 24 -16.82 -6.47 20.02
N SER A 25 -17.52 -5.94 19.01
CA SER A 25 -18.23 -6.74 18.01
C SER A 25 -17.29 -7.23 16.89
N PRO A 26 -17.36 -8.52 16.51
CA PRO A 26 -16.61 -9.03 15.37
C PRO A 26 -17.18 -8.46 14.06
N PRO A 27 -16.34 -8.07 13.10
CA PRO A 27 -16.81 -7.57 11.81
C PRO A 27 -17.39 -8.70 10.94
N HIS A 28 -18.44 -8.39 10.19
CA HIS A 28 -19.18 -9.36 9.36
C HIS A 28 -18.77 -9.29 7.87
N THR A 29 -18.29 -8.13 7.43
CA THR A 29 -17.83 -7.92 6.04
C THR A 29 -16.38 -8.36 5.89
N LEU A 30 -15.95 -8.70 4.67
CA LEU A 30 -14.53 -8.98 4.40
C LEU A 30 -13.65 -7.77 4.71
N ARG A 31 -14.09 -6.57 4.31
CA ARG A 31 -13.38 -5.31 4.57
C ARG A 31 -13.23 -5.04 6.08
N GLY A 32 -14.28 -5.27 6.87
CA GLY A 32 -14.22 -5.18 8.33
C GLY A 32 -13.30 -6.24 8.94
N ARG A 33 -13.33 -7.49 8.45
CA ARG A 33 -12.42 -8.55 8.91
C ARG A 33 -10.95 -8.21 8.63
N LEU A 34 -10.64 -7.66 7.45
CA LEU A 34 -9.30 -7.17 7.12
C LEU A 34 -8.89 -6.00 8.01
N ALA A 35 -9.78 -5.03 8.24
CA ALA A 35 -9.52 -3.92 9.16
C ALA A 35 -9.25 -4.40 10.60
N ALA A 36 -10.02 -5.38 11.09
CA ALA A 36 -9.79 -5.98 12.40
C ALA A 36 -8.47 -6.77 12.45
N TYR A 37 -8.11 -7.47 11.37
CA TYR A 37 -6.83 -8.16 11.26
C TYR A 37 -5.66 -7.17 11.35
N LEU A 38 -5.70 -6.08 10.58
CA LEU A 38 -4.70 -5.01 10.58
C LEU A 38 -4.62 -4.31 11.94
N ALA A 39 -5.77 -4.02 12.55
CA ALA A 39 -5.86 -3.42 13.87
C ALA A 39 -5.26 -4.29 14.98
N ARG A 40 -5.13 -5.61 14.78
CA ARG A 40 -4.55 -6.56 15.73
C ARG A 40 -3.11 -6.96 15.42
N ALA A 41 -2.60 -6.66 14.23
CA ALA A 41 -1.25 -7.02 13.83
C ALA A 41 -0.18 -6.44 14.77
N PRO A 42 0.98 -7.09 14.98
CA PRO A 42 2.11 -6.49 15.67
C PRO A 42 2.49 -5.15 15.04
N ALA A 43 2.90 -4.17 15.85
CA ALA A 43 3.17 -2.82 15.37
C ALA A 43 4.28 -2.82 14.30
N GLU A 44 5.33 -3.60 14.53
CA GLU A 44 6.46 -3.81 13.63
C GLU A 44 6.09 -4.44 12.27
N SER A 45 4.93 -5.10 12.19
CA SER A 45 4.41 -5.65 10.94
C SER A 45 3.62 -4.61 10.13
N LEU A 46 3.18 -3.51 10.75
CA LEU A 46 2.46 -2.41 10.10
C LEU A 46 3.45 -1.48 9.40
N ARG A 47 4.00 -1.94 8.28
CA ARG A 47 4.96 -1.15 7.49
C ARG A 47 4.32 0.10 6.90
N PHE A 48 5.16 1.01 6.42
CA PHE A 48 4.73 2.25 5.78
C PHE A 48 3.68 2.05 4.67
N ASP A 49 3.86 1.04 3.81
CA ASP A 49 2.93 0.77 2.71
C ASP A 49 1.54 0.33 3.19
N THR A 50 1.46 -0.30 4.37
CA THR A 50 0.20 -0.59 5.06
C THR A 50 -0.53 0.69 5.45
N ALA A 51 0.19 1.72 5.92
CA ALA A 51 -0.39 3.00 6.28
C ALA A 51 -0.94 3.73 5.04
N ILE A 52 -0.22 3.71 3.91
CA ILE A 52 -0.72 4.28 2.65
C ILE A 52 -2.01 3.57 2.23
N ALA A 53 -2.00 2.23 2.17
CA ALA A 53 -3.13 1.48 1.66
C ALA A 53 -4.38 1.68 2.54
N LEU A 54 -4.23 1.70 3.86
CA LEU A 54 -5.31 2.03 4.79
C LEU A 54 -5.84 3.45 4.59
N TYR A 55 -4.96 4.44 4.48
CA TYR A 55 -5.36 5.83 4.29
C TYR A 55 -6.14 6.02 2.98
N GLN A 56 -5.65 5.43 1.90
CA GLN A 56 -6.28 5.57 0.60
C GLN A 56 -7.60 4.78 0.50
N GLY A 57 -7.66 3.57 1.08
CA GLY A 57 -8.90 2.82 1.21
C GLY A 57 -9.96 3.57 2.01
N ALA A 58 -9.57 4.21 3.11
CA ALA A 58 -10.46 5.06 3.90
C ALA A 58 -10.96 6.29 3.11
N LYS A 59 -10.10 6.91 2.29
CA LYS A 59 -10.46 8.03 1.42
C LYS A 59 -11.44 7.62 0.31
N ALA A 60 -11.26 6.42 -0.26
CA ALA A 60 -12.06 5.90 -1.36
C ALA A 60 -13.49 5.53 -0.93
N GLY A 61 -13.66 4.93 0.25
CA GLY A 61 -14.85 4.16 0.61
C GLY A 61 -15.80 4.77 1.64
N ALA A 62 -15.96 6.10 1.72
CA ALA A 62 -17.02 6.70 2.54
C ALA A 62 -18.17 7.17 1.62
N PRO A 63 -19.36 6.54 1.68
CA PRO A 63 -20.22 6.67 2.87
C PRO A 63 -20.91 5.36 3.32
N GLU A 64 -21.28 5.29 4.61
CA GLU A 64 -22.14 4.25 5.24
C GLU A 64 -21.55 2.85 5.55
N SER A 65 -20.23 2.71 5.75
CA SER A 65 -19.71 1.48 6.38
C SER A 65 -20.26 1.33 7.81
N ASP A 66 -20.63 0.11 8.22
CA ASP A 66 -21.11 -0.25 9.56
C ASP A 66 -20.29 0.45 10.68
N PRO A 67 -20.90 1.04 11.72
CA PRO A 67 -20.18 1.63 12.84
C PRO A 67 -19.07 0.74 13.43
N GLY A 68 -19.30 -0.58 13.49
CA GLY A 68 -18.30 -1.54 13.95
C GLY A 68 -17.08 -1.62 13.03
N GLU A 69 -17.31 -1.71 11.72
CA GLU A 69 -16.26 -1.64 10.70
C GLU A 69 -15.44 -0.34 10.76
N ARG A 70 -16.10 0.82 10.88
CA ARG A 70 -15.41 2.13 10.97
C ARG A 70 -14.42 2.18 12.14
N ALA A 71 -14.83 1.64 13.28
CA ALA A 71 -14.00 1.67 14.46
C ALA A 71 -12.75 0.77 14.30
N TRP A 72 -12.86 -0.37 13.62
CA TRP A 72 -11.69 -1.20 13.28
C TRP A 72 -10.73 -0.50 12.31
N ILE A 73 -11.27 0.17 11.27
CA ILE A 73 -10.46 0.95 10.31
C ILE A 73 -9.70 2.06 11.02
N ALA A 74 -10.37 2.80 11.92
CA ALA A 74 -9.74 3.87 12.68
C ALA A 74 -8.58 3.36 13.54
N VAL A 75 -8.73 2.20 14.19
CA VAL A 75 -7.64 1.58 14.96
C VAL A 75 -6.47 1.18 14.06
N ALA A 76 -6.75 0.49 12.95
CA ALA A 76 -5.72 0.06 12.00
C ALA A 76 -4.92 1.25 11.46
N MET A 77 -5.62 2.32 11.05
CA MET A 77 -5.00 3.53 10.51
C MET A 77 -4.13 4.23 11.55
N ARG A 78 -4.61 4.42 12.79
CA ARG A 78 -3.80 5.04 13.85
C ARG A 78 -2.50 4.27 14.11
N ARG A 79 -2.57 2.93 14.16
CA ARG A 79 -1.40 2.09 14.43
C ARG A 79 -0.41 2.10 13.28
N ALA A 80 -0.90 1.98 12.04
CA ALA A 80 -0.05 2.06 10.85
C ALA A 80 0.63 3.44 10.72
N LEU A 81 -0.08 4.53 11.05
CA LEU A 81 0.50 5.87 11.09
C LEU A 81 1.60 6.00 12.16
N ALA A 82 1.38 5.47 13.36
CA ALA A 82 2.37 5.52 14.42
C ALA A 82 3.68 4.82 14.02
N GLU A 83 3.58 3.66 13.36
CA GLU A 83 4.76 2.95 12.85
C GLU A 83 5.44 3.71 11.70
N ALA A 84 4.66 4.18 10.72
CA ALA A 84 5.15 4.98 9.60
C ALA A 84 5.95 6.21 10.03
N THR A 85 5.63 6.80 11.18
CA THR A 85 6.31 7.99 11.70
C THR A 85 7.63 7.75 12.42
N LYS A 86 8.01 6.49 12.67
CA LYS A 86 9.32 6.15 13.25
C LYS A 86 10.46 6.29 12.25
N ASP A 87 10.14 6.32 10.96
CA ASP A 87 11.11 6.47 9.89
C ASP A 87 11.20 7.93 9.43
N GLU A 88 12.16 8.66 10.01
CA GLU A 88 12.35 10.11 9.76
C GLU A 88 12.82 10.39 8.32
N ASP A 89 13.44 9.41 7.67
CA ASP A 89 13.99 9.53 6.32
C ASP A 89 13.00 9.11 5.23
N HIS A 90 11.75 8.83 5.59
CA HIS A 90 10.73 8.41 4.64
C HIS A 90 9.95 9.61 4.06
N PRO A 91 10.30 10.07 2.85
CA PRO A 91 9.65 11.22 2.17
C PRO A 91 8.15 11.02 1.98
N HIS A 92 7.69 9.78 2.13
CA HIS A 92 6.34 9.34 1.93
C HIS A 92 5.35 9.73 3.05
N LEU A 93 5.80 10.23 4.21
CA LEU A 93 4.89 10.87 5.18
C LEU A 93 4.09 12.04 4.56
N ARG A 94 4.59 12.64 3.48
CA ARG A 94 3.86 13.62 2.67
C ARG A 94 2.63 13.05 1.97
N LEU A 95 2.57 11.75 1.69
CA LEU A 95 1.36 11.08 1.18
C LEU A 95 0.21 11.15 2.17
N LEU A 96 0.53 11.32 3.46
CA LEU A 96 -0.42 11.46 4.56
C LEU A 96 -0.69 12.94 4.91
N GLY A 97 -0.30 13.87 4.03
CA GLY A 97 -0.51 15.31 4.22
C GLY A 97 0.39 15.97 5.26
N ARG A 98 1.40 15.26 5.78
CA ARG A 98 2.34 15.85 6.75
C ARG A 98 3.45 16.62 6.03
N PRO A 99 3.74 17.88 6.43
CA PRO A 99 4.88 18.60 5.90
C PRO A 99 6.18 17.98 6.43
N VAL A 100 7.07 17.57 5.52
CA VAL A 100 8.41 17.06 5.85
C VAL A 100 9.44 17.97 5.19
N ALA A 101 10.46 18.37 5.95
CA ALA A 101 11.59 19.10 5.40
C ALA A 101 12.48 18.13 4.62
N VAL A 102 12.56 18.30 3.30
CA VAL A 102 13.46 17.50 2.46
C VAL A 102 14.36 18.40 1.63
N THR A 103 15.58 17.94 1.38
CA THR A 103 16.56 18.60 0.52
C THR A 103 16.56 18.01 -0.89
N ARG A 104 17.03 18.79 -1.88
CA ARG A 104 17.22 18.29 -3.25
C ARG A 104 18.15 17.06 -3.28
N ARG A 105 19.18 17.03 -2.44
CA ARG A 105 20.11 15.88 -2.36
C ARG A 105 19.40 14.59 -1.90
N GLN A 106 18.47 14.68 -0.96
CA GLN A 106 17.69 13.51 -0.52
C GLN A 106 16.74 12.99 -1.61
N VAL A 107 16.18 13.90 -2.41
CA VAL A 107 15.21 13.57 -3.47
C VAL A 107 15.87 13.13 -4.78
N GLN A 108 16.87 13.87 -5.25
CA GLN A 108 17.51 13.73 -6.58
C GLN A 108 18.97 13.28 -6.50
N GLY A 109 19.46 12.84 -5.33
CA GLY A 109 20.86 12.41 -5.13
C GLY A 109 21.23 11.05 -5.73
N PHE A 110 20.33 10.42 -6.49
CA PHE A 110 20.58 9.16 -7.18
C PHE A 110 20.73 9.40 -8.69
N SER A 111 21.48 8.52 -9.36
CA SER A 111 21.62 8.51 -10.82
C SER A 111 20.79 7.36 -11.40
N PRO A 112 19.74 7.63 -12.18
CA PRO A 112 19.05 6.58 -12.93
C PRO A 112 20.03 5.91 -13.90
N PRO A 113 19.94 4.60 -14.12
CA PRO A 113 20.77 3.92 -15.11
C PRO A 113 20.42 4.40 -16.53
N ASP A 114 21.44 4.55 -17.37
CA ASP A 114 21.26 4.93 -18.77
C ASP A 114 20.45 3.87 -19.52
N ALA A 115 19.59 4.33 -20.44
CA ALA A 115 18.80 3.45 -21.31
C ALA A 115 19.62 2.71 -22.38
N GLY A 116 20.91 3.03 -22.55
CA GLY A 116 21.74 2.62 -23.69
C GLY A 116 22.74 1.48 -23.43
N GLY A 117 22.84 0.94 -22.22
CA GLY A 117 23.77 -0.14 -21.92
C GLY A 117 23.11 -1.50 -22.07
N GLY A 118 23.46 -2.30 -23.07
CA GLY A 118 22.96 -3.68 -23.29
C GLY A 118 23.33 -4.70 -22.19
N ALA A 119 23.94 -4.26 -21.09
CA ALA A 119 24.12 -5.05 -19.87
C ALA A 119 22.96 -4.76 -18.90
N PRO A 120 22.59 -5.69 -17.99
CA PRO A 120 21.63 -5.37 -16.93
C PRO A 120 22.18 -4.23 -16.08
N SER A 121 21.75 -3.01 -16.38
CA SER A 121 22.16 -1.81 -15.65
C SER A 121 21.69 -1.95 -14.20
N PRO A 122 22.51 -1.60 -13.19
CA PRO A 122 22.14 -1.79 -11.80
C PRO A 122 20.83 -1.06 -11.52
N ARG A 123 19.80 -1.82 -11.13
CA ARG A 123 18.48 -1.26 -10.83
C ARG A 123 18.61 -0.35 -9.62
N VAL A 124 18.09 0.86 -9.74
CA VAL A 124 17.99 1.78 -8.60
C VAL A 124 16.83 1.33 -7.73
N ASN A 125 16.95 1.54 -6.42
CA ASN A 125 15.83 1.35 -5.51
C ASN A 125 14.61 2.16 -6.01
N VAL A 126 13.51 1.46 -6.31
CA VAL A 126 12.29 2.03 -6.89
C VAL A 126 11.70 3.17 -6.05
N ASN A 127 11.92 3.16 -4.74
CA ASN A 127 11.48 4.22 -3.83
C ASN A 127 12.16 5.56 -4.10
N ARG A 128 13.36 5.57 -4.72
CA ARG A 128 14.03 6.81 -5.15
C ARG A 128 13.25 7.52 -6.24
N VAL A 129 12.69 6.75 -7.18
CA VAL A 129 11.85 7.26 -8.27
C VAL A 129 10.52 7.79 -7.72
N VAL A 130 9.87 7.01 -6.85
CA VAL A 130 8.64 7.40 -6.15
C VAL A 130 8.85 8.68 -5.34
N THR A 131 9.97 8.79 -4.64
CA THR A 131 10.37 9.99 -3.90
C THR A 131 10.51 11.20 -4.81
N GLU A 132 11.20 11.05 -5.95
CA GLU A 132 11.37 12.15 -6.89
C GLU A 132 10.02 12.63 -7.46
N ALA A 133 9.14 11.69 -7.84
CA ALA A 133 7.78 12.02 -8.26
C ALA A 133 6.99 12.74 -7.16
N LEU A 134 7.13 12.32 -5.90
CA LEU A 134 6.44 12.91 -4.76
C LEU A 134 6.85 14.36 -4.48
N TYR A 135 8.03 14.79 -4.92
CA TYR A 135 8.57 16.14 -4.72
C TYR A 135 8.83 16.88 -6.03
N CYS A 136 8.27 16.41 -7.14
CA CYS A 136 8.50 17.01 -8.45
C CYS A 136 7.93 18.43 -8.55
N ASP A 137 6.89 18.76 -7.77
CA ASP A 137 6.33 20.12 -7.63
C ASP A 137 7.35 21.12 -7.06
N ARG A 138 8.35 20.62 -6.32
CA ARG A 138 9.37 21.44 -5.67
C ARG A 138 10.73 21.40 -6.38
N PHE A 139 11.16 20.24 -6.85
CA PHE A 139 12.51 20.06 -7.43
C PHE A 139 12.51 19.72 -8.92
N GLY A 140 11.32 19.60 -9.53
CA GLY A 140 11.15 19.08 -10.89
C GLY A 140 11.29 17.56 -10.94
N LEU A 141 10.62 16.94 -11.92
CA LEU A 141 10.91 15.56 -12.31
C LEU A 141 12.03 15.58 -13.36
N ARG A 142 13.17 14.94 -13.08
CA ARG A 142 14.30 14.94 -14.04
C ARG A 142 13.92 14.16 -15.31
N PRO A 143 14.32 14.65 -16.50
CA PRO A 143 14.16 13.89 -17.75
C PRO A 143 14.79 12.50 -17.70
N ALA A 144 15.95 12.36 -17.04
CA ALA A 144 16.61 11.06 -16.86
C ALA A 144 15.77 10.08 -16.03
N THR A 145 15.10 10.56 -14.97
CA THR A 145 14.20 9.74 -14.15
C THR A 145 12.97 9.31 -14.96
N LEU A 146 12.39 10.22 -15.75
CA LEU A 146 11.28 9.89 -16.63
C LEU A 146 11.70 8.84 -17.68
N ALA A 147 12.84 9.02 -18.35
CA ALA A 147 13.37 8.07 -19.32
C ALA A 147 13.62 6.69 -18.70
N TYR A 148 14.13 6.63 -17.47
CA TYR A 148 14.30 5.38 -16.73
C TYR A 148 12.97 4.68 -16.47
N VAL A 149 11.98 5.42 -15.95
CA VAL A 149 10.63 4.90 -15.63
C VAL A 149 9.93 4.34 -16.87
N THR A 150 10.01 5.05 -18.00
CA THR A 150 9.34 4.65 -19.24
C THR A 150 10.10 3.60 -20.05
N GLY A 151 11.33 3.25 -19.63
CA GLY A 151 12.21 2.33 -20.34
C GLY A 151 12.79 1.27 -19.40
N PRO A 152 14.07 1.36 -18.99
CA PRO A 152 14.78 0.29 -18.28
C PRO A 152 14.18 -0.17 -16.95
N MET A 153 13.30 0.62 -16.32
CA MET A 153 12.61 0.21 -15.09
C MET A 153 11.55 -0.88 -15.33
N ARG A 154 11.01 -0.98 -16.55
CA ARG A 154 9.94 -1.91 -16.89
C ARG A 154 10.38 -3.36 -16.70
N ASP A 155 9.53 -4.16 -16.07
CA ASP A 155 9.77 -5.58 -15.78
C ASP A 155 8.56 -6.47 -16.12
N ALA A 156 7.89 -6.15 -17.24
CA ALA A 156 6.76 -6.93 -17.76
C ALA A 156 5.59 -7.04 -16.75
N GLY A 157 5.28 -5.92 -16.08
CA GLY A 157 4.17 -5.86 -15.13
C GLY A 157 4.52 -6.44 -13.77
N GLY A 158 5.80 -6.60 -13.45
CA GLY A 158 6.27 -6.95 -12.11
C GLY A 158 6.29 -5.76 -11.16
N TYR A 159 7.06 -5.91 -10.08
CA TYR A 159 7.19 -4.92 -9.02
C TYR A 159 7.68 -3.55 -9.53
N HIS A 160 8.59 -3.54 -10.50
CA HIS A 160 9.16 -2.29 -11.01
C HIS A 160 8.22 -1.57 -11.97
N SER A 161 7.50 -2.29 -12.84
CA SER A 161 6.45 -1.68 -13.66
C SER A 161 5.34 -1.08 -12.78
N CYS A 162 4.97 -1.75 -11.67
CA CYS A 162 4.02 -1.19 -10.70
C CYS A 162 4.53 0.11 -10.08
N HIS A 163 5.78 0.14 -9.59
CA HIS A 163 6.36 1.35 -9.01
C HIS A 163 6.58 2.47 -10.04
N GLY A 164 6.88 2.12 -11.29
CA GLY A 164 6.98 3.07 -12.40
C GLY A 164 5.64 3.76 -12.65
N LEU A 165 4.55 2.98 -12.71
CA LEU A 165 3.21 3.52 -12.85
C LEU A 165 2.80 4.37 -11.64
N TRP A 166 3.16 3.93 -10.43
CA TRP A 166 2.92 4.70 -9.21
C TRP A 166 3.60 6.07 -9.26
N ALA A 167 4.89 6.10 -9.61
CA ALA A 167 5.66 7.33 -9.70
C ALA A 167 5.07 8.29 -10.74
N LEU A 168 4.66 7.79 -11.92
CA LEU A 168 4.00 8.63 -12.93
C LEU A 168 2.68 9.21 -12.43
N THR A 169 1.88 8.41 -11.73
CA THR A 169 0.61 8.85 -11.15
C THR A 169 0.83 9.92 -10.08
N LEU A 170 1.79 9.72 -9.18
CA LEU A 170 2.15 10.74 -8.19
C LEU A 170 2.61 12.03 -8.85
N ALA A 171 3.46 11.94 -9.89
CA ALA A 171 3.94 13.10 -10.60
C ALA A 171 2.79 13.87 -11.29
N ARG A 172 1.83 13.16 -11.91
CA ARG A 172 0.60 13.73 -12.48
C ARG A 172 -0.21 14.47 -11.43
N ASP A 173 -0.44 13.84 -10.28
CA ASP A 173 -1.24 14.44 -9.19
C ASP A 173 -0.58 15.69 -8.60
N ARG A 174 0.72 15.87 -8.84
CA ARG A 174 1.50 17.06 -8.48
C ARG A 174 1.67 18.07 -9.62
N GLY A 175 1.05 17.83 -10.78
CA GLY A 175 1.07 18.74 -11.91
C GLY A 175 2.40 18.80 -12.67
N CYS A 176 3.24 17.76 -12.56
CA CYS A 176 4.58 17.78 -13.15
C CYS A 176 4.59 17.42 -14.64
N PRO A 177 4.10 16.25 -15.08
CA PRO A 177 3.79 16.04 -16.48
C PRO A 177 2.41 16.64 -16.82
N SER A 178 2.25 17.09 -18.06
CA SER A 178 0.91 17.36 -18.61
C SER A 178 0.11 16.05 -18.70
N GLN A 179 -1.22 16.14 -18.77
CA GLN A 179 -2.08 14.96 -18.92
C GLN A 179 -1.70 14.11 -20.16
N ALA A 180 -1.35 14.77 -21.26
CA ALA A 180 -0.91 14.09 -22.49
C ALA A 180 0.44 13.36 -22.30
N ALA A 181 1.40 14.02 -21.63
CA ALA A 181 2.70 13.41 -21.33
C ALA A 181 2.57 12.22 -20.37
N PHE A 182 1.71 12.36 -19.35
CA PHE A 182 1.37 11.26 -18.45
C PHE A 182 0.75 10.08 -19.22
N ALA A 183 -0.26 10.33 -20.06
CA ALA A 183 -0.92 9.27 -20.82
C ALA A 183 0.06 8.51 -21.71
N ALA A 184 0.93 9.22 -22.42
CA ALA A 184 1.96 8.62 -23.28
C ALA A 184 2.98 7.78 -22.47
N ALA A 185 3.46 8.30 -21.34
CA ALA A 185 4.42 7.61 -20.47
C ALA A 185 3.82 6.40 -19.76
N ALA A 186 2.56 6.49 -19.32
CA ALA A 186 1.89 5.47 -18.53
C ALA A 186 1.36 4.31 -19.39
N ALA A 187 1.01 4.54 -20.66
CA ALA A 187 0.37 3.53 -21.50
C ALA A 187 1.16 2.20 -21.59
N PRO A 188 2.49 2.18 -21.83
CA PRO A 188 3.24 0.91 -21.87
C PRO A 188 3.24 0.16 -20.53
N LEU A 189 3.34 0.89 -19.41
CA LEU A 189 3.33 0.30 -18.07
C LEU A 189 1.95 -0.30 -17.75
N ARG A 190 0.87 0.40 -18.09
CA ARG A 190 -0.50 -0.13 -17.96
C ARG A 190 -0.68 -1.41 -18.77
N ALA A 191 -0.25 -1.40 -20.02
CA ALA A 191 -0.37 -2.56 -20.91
C ALA A 191 0.37 -3.79 -20.36
N GLU A 192 1.58 -3.61 -19.84
CA GLU A 192 2.33 -4.70 -19.19
C GLU A 192 1.64 -5.22 -17.93
N ILE A 193 1.17 -4.33 -17.07
CA ILE A 193 0.47 -4.71 -15.83
C ILE A 193 -0.83 -5.45 -16.14
N GLN A 194 -1.60 -4.97 -17.10
CA GLN A 194 -2.83 -5.64 -17.58
C GLN A 194 -2.51 -7.02 -18.17
N ALA A 195 -1.48 -7.14 -19.00
CA ALA A 195 -1.05 -8.43 -19.55
C ALA A 195 -0.61 -9.40 -18.46
N ALA A 196 0.14 -8.93 -17.46
CA ALA A 196 0.56 -9.73 -16.32
C ALA A 196 -0.62 -10.21 -15.46
N LEU A 197 -1.64 -9.36 -15.26
CA LEU A 197 -2.88 -9.74 -14.57
C LEU A 197 -3.74 -10.73 -15.35
N ALA A 198 -3.75 -10.64 -16.69
CA ALA A 198 -4.47 -11.56 -17.56
C ALA A 198 -3.80 -12.93 -17.62
N ALA A 199 -2.47 -12.98 -17.62
CA ALA A 199 -1.70 -14.22 -17.58
C ALA A 199 -1.66 -14.86 -16.17
N ALA A 200 -1.94 -14.09 -15.11
CA ALA A 200 -1.93 -14.60 -13.75
C ALA A 200 -3.16 -15.47 -13.46
N GLY A 201 -2.90 -16.68 -12.93
CA GLY A 201 -3.94 -17.48 -12.28
C GLY A 201 -4.38 -16.90 -10.92
N PRO A 202 -5.30 -17.57 -10.22
CA PRO A 202 -5.68 -17.18 -8.86
C PRO A 202 -4.46 -17.13 -7.93
N PRO A 203 -4.29 -16.10 -7.08
CA PRO A 203 -3.14 -16.01 -6.17
C PRO A 203 -2.99 -17.25 -5.29
N ALA A 204 -1.87 -17.95 -5.40
CA ALA A 204 -1.60 -19.19 -4.67
C ALA A 204 -0.80 -18.94 -3.39
N THR A 205 0.08 -17.94 -3.40
CA THR A 205 0.92 -17.54 -2.27
C THR A 205 0.60 -16.12 -1.80
N LEU A 206 1.12 -15.75 -0.62
CA LEU A 206 1.03 -14.38 -0.13
C LEU A 206 1.73 -13.38 -1.07
N ALA A 207 2.87 -13.78 -1.67
CA ALA A 207 3.59 -12.93 -2.61
C ALA A 207 2.79 -12.72 -3.90
N ASP A 208 2.10 -13.76 -4.40
CA ASP A 208 1.23 -13.61 -5.57
C ASP A 208 0.06 -12.69 -5.27
N LEU A 209 -0.52 -12.80 -4.08
CA LEU A 209 -1.65 -11.98 -3.65
C LEU A 209 -1.24 -10.52 -3.52
N ASP A 210 -0.07 -10.29 -2.94
CA ASP A 210 0.53 -8.98 -2.78
C ASP A 210 0.77 -8.31 -4.14
N LEU A 211 1.51 -8.98 -5.02
CA LEU A 211 1.80 -8.46 -6.37
C LEU A 211 0.53 -8.29 -7.21
N PHE A 212 -0.45 -9.19 -7.10
CA PHE A 212 -1.75 -9.03 -7.75
C PHE A 212 -2.46 -7.77 -7.25
N ALA A 213 -2.46 -7.55 -5.93
CA ALA A 213 -3.12 -6.40 -5.34
C ALA A 213 -2.39 -5.08 -5.70
N GLU A 214 -1.05 -5.07 -5.70
CA GLU A 214 -0.25 -3.93 -6.16
C GLU A 214 -0.55 -3.58 -7.62
N ARG A 215 -0.60 -4.57 -8.51
CA ARG A 215 -0.92 -4.36 -9.93
C ARG A 215 -2.28 -3.69 -10.12
N GLN A 216 -3.32 -4.25 -9.49
CA GLN A 216 -4.66 -3.69 -9.57
C GLN A 216 -4.72 -2.29 -8.99
N LEU A 217 -3.99 -2.07 -7.90
CA LEU A 217 -3.93 -0.78 -7.27
C LEU A 217 -3.31 0.28 -8.18
N MET A 218 -2.19 -0.03 -8.84
CA MET A 218 -1.53 0.92 -9.71
C MET A 218 -2.36 1.26 -10.95
N LEU A 219 -3.13 0.30 -11.46
CA LEU A 219 -4.11 0.56 -12.51
C LEU A 219 -5.22 1.50 -12.04
N LEU A 220 -5.81 1.24 -10.86
CA LEU A 220 -6.82 2.10 -10.25
C LEU A 220 -6.34 3.55 -10.08
N LEU A 221 -5.17 3.73 -9.49
CA LEU A 221 -4.54 5.05 -9.30
C LEU A 221 -4.29 5.77 -10.63
N ALA A 222 -3.97 5.00 -11.67
CA ALA A 222 -3.80 5.52 -13.01
C ALA A 222 -5.12 5.89 -13.71
N GLY A 223 -6.27 5.59 -13.10
CA GLY A 223 -7.61 5.88 -13.61
C GLY A 223 -8.24 4.75 -14.41
N GLU A 224 -7.71 3.53 -14.33
CA GLU A 224 -8.36 2.34 -14.88
C GLU A 224 -9.40 1.84 -13.87
N PRO A 225 -10.65 1.54 -14.27
CA PRO A 225 -11.64 1.00 -13.35
C PRO A 225 -11.23 -0.41 -12.88
N PRO A 226 -11.62 -0.81 -11.64
CA PRO A 226 -11.41 -2.18 -11.21
C PRO A 226 -12.26 -3.13 -12.07
N PRO A 227 -11.81 -4.36 -12.33
CA PRO A 227 -12.68 -5.37 -12.93
C PRO A 227 -13.93 -5.59 -12.07
N ALA A 228 -15.08 -5.77 -12.70
CA ALA A 228 -16.34 -6.01 -11.99
C ALA A 228 -16.29 -7.27 -11.08
N ASP A 229 -15.45 -8.25 -11.43
CA ASP A 229 -15.26 -9.50 -10.70
C ASP A 229 -14.12 -9.45 -9.68
N LEU A 230 -13.48 -8.29 -9.48
CA LEU A 230 -12.28 -8.15 -8.64
C LEU A 230 -12.49 -8.68 -7.22
N ALA A 231 -13.61 -8.30 -6.58
CA ALA A 231 -13.95 -8.74 -5.24
C ALA A 231 -14.14 -10.27 -5.18
N ALA A 232 -14.79 -10.85 -6.18
CA ALA A 232 -15.01 -12.30 -6.27
C ALA A 232 -13.69 -13.06 -6.46
N ARG A 233 -12.75 -12.52 -7.24
CA ARG A 233 -11.42 -13.10 -7.45
C ARG A 233 -10.55 -13.05 -6.20
N LEU A 234 -10.63 -11.96 -5.44
CA LEU A 234 -9.77 -11.73 -4.28
C LEU A 234 -10.28 -12.36 -2.99
N THR A 235 -11.60 -12.46 -2.81
CA THR A 235 -12.21 -12.92 -1.54
C THR A 235 -11.73 -14.31 -1.11
N PRO A 236 -11.70 -15.34 -1.98
CA PRO A 236 -11.22 -16.68 -1.58
C PRO A 236 -9.73 -16.68 -1.19
N ALA A 237 -8.92 -15.92 -1.92
CA ALA A 237 -7.49 -15.79 -1.65
C ALA A 237 -7.24 -15.04 -0.33
N ALA A 238 -7.98 -13.97 -0.06
CA ALA A 238 -7.91 -13.21 1.19
C ALA A 238 -8.27 -14.07 2.40
N ASP A 239 -9.36 -14.83 2.34
CA ASP A 239 -9.77 -15.70 3.45
C ASP A 239 -8.72 -16.79 3.71
N ARG A 240 -8.22 -17.44 2.64
CA ARG A 240 -7.26 -18.54 2.75
C ARG A 240 -5.86 -18.09 3.16
N LEU A 241 -5.34 -17.01 2.57
CA LEU A 241 -3.93 -16.63 2.67
C LEU A 241 -3.67 -15.59 3.75
N VAL A 242 -4.62 -14.69 3.99
CA VAL A 242 -4.46 -13.59 4.96
C VAL A 242 -5.14 -13.92 6.28
N LEU A 243 -6.45 -14.14 6.27
CA LEU A 243 -7.23 -14.25 7.51
C LEU A 243 -6.92 -15.51 8.33
N ARG A 244 -6.45 -16.58 7.68
CA ARG A 244 -6.09 -17.85 8.35
C ARG A 244 -4.61 -17.94 8.75
N ARG A 245 -3.78 -16.92 8.45
CA ARG A 245 -2.35 -16.95 8.78
C ARG A 245 -2.00 -15.99 9.91
N PRO A 246 -1.08 -16.39 10.81
CA PRO A 246 -0.57 -15.51 11.86
C PRO A 246 0.07 -14.25 11.23
N HIS A 247 0.10 -13.16 12.00
CA HIS A 247 0.44 -11.79 11.57
C HIS A 247 1.87 -11.59 11.02
N THR A 248 2.17 -12.23 9.89
CA THR A 248 3.43 -12.05 9.15
C THR A 248 3.43 -10.72 8.40
N PRO A 249 4.60 -10.06 8.20
CA PRO A 249 4.64 -8.76 7.51
C PRO A 249 4.00 -8.76 6.12
N LEU A 250 4.19 -9.83 5.34
CA LEU A 250 3.61 -9.95 4.00
C LEU A 250 2.09 -10.13 4.02
N SER A 251 1.54 -10.83 5.02
CA SER A 251 0.09 -10.95 5.16
C SER A 251 -0.56 -9.64 5.61
N VAL A 252 0.17 -8.79 6.34
CA VAL A 252 -0.30 -7.44 6.74
C VAL A 252 -0.32 -6.49 5.55
N HIS A 253 0.72 -6.47 4.72
CA HIS A 253 0.75 -5.65 3.50
C HIS A 253 -0.36 -6.06 2.52
N ALA A 254 -0.47 -7.35 2.21
CA ALA A 254 -1.54 -7.88 1.38
C ALA A 254 -2.94 -7.55 1.93
N ALA A 255 -3.15 -7.64 3.25
CA ALA A 255 -4.41 -7.27 3.89
C ALA A 255 -4.77 -5.80 3.66
N ALA A 256 -3.79 -4.90 3.73
CA ALA A 256 -3.98 -3.47 3.57
C ALA A 256 -4.31 -3.11 2.12
N LEU A 257 -3.60 -3.70 1.16
CA LEU A 257 -3.89 -3.53 -0.27
C LEU A 257 -5.28 -4.05 -0.62
N LEU A 258 -5.65 -5.24 -0.12
CA LEU A 258 -6.98 -5.80 -0.32
C LEU A 258 -8.08 -4.94 0.29
N PHE A 259 -7.87 -4.40 1.49
CA PHE A 259 -8.79 -3.48 2.12
C PHE A 259 -9.07 -2.26 1.22
N TRP A 260 -8.01 -1.68 0.63
CA TRP A 260 -8.16 -0.56 -0.29
C TRP A 260 -8.91 -0.96 -1.56
N LEU A 261 -8.50 -2.04 -2.23
CA LEU A 261 -9.14 -2.50 -3.47
C LEU A 261 -10.65 -2.75 -3.30
N LEU A 262 -11.04 -3.34 -2.17
CA LEU A 262 -12.44 -3.57 -1.85
C LEU A 262 -13.20 -2.26 -1.56
N SER A 263 -12.51 -1.25 -1.02
CA SER A 263 -13.10 0.07 -0.76
C SER A 263 -13.33 0.87 -2.04
N GLU A 264 -12.40 0.82 -2.99
CA GLU A 264 -12.56 1.41 -4.34
C GLU A 264 -13.65 0.72 -5.14
N ALA A 265 -13.68 -0.63 -5.13
CA ALA A 265 -14.72 -1.39 -5.80
C ALA A 265 -16.13 -1.05 -5.25
N ALA A 266 -16.25 -0.82 -3.94
CA ALA A 266 -17.51 -0.41 -3.32
C ALA A 266 -17.90 1.05 -3.63
N ALA A 267 -16.95 1.91 -3.97
CA ALA A 267 -17.19 3.31 -4.32
C ALA A 267 -17.50 3.52 -5.82
N ALA A 268 -17.28 2.50 -6.66
CA ALA A 268 -17.56 2.55 -8.09
C ALA A 268 -19.09 2.58 -8.36
N PRO A 269 -19.59 3.48 -9.23
CA PRO A 269 -21.01 3.52 -9.57
C PRO A 269 -21.45 2.20 -10.21
N GLY A 270 -22.46 1.54 -9.63
CA GLY A 270 -22.99 0.26 -10.10
C GLY A 270 -22.40 -0.99 -9.44
N ALA A 271 -21.63 -0.85 -8.36
CA ALA A 271 -21.38 -1.98 -7.45
C ALA A 271 -22.73 -2.51 -6.89
N PRO A 272 -22.93 -3.83 -6.82
CA PRO A 272 -24.19 -4.43 -6.38
C PRO A 272 -24.57 -4.05 -4.94
#